data_AF-A0A2N0WSY7-F1
#
_entry.id   AF-A0A2N0WSY7-F1
#
_cell.length_a   1.000
_cell.length_b   1.000
_cell.length_c   1.000
_cell.angle_alpha   90.00
_cell.angle_beta   90.00
_cell.angle_gamma   90.00
#
_symmetry.space_group_name_H-M   'P 1'
#
loop_
_entity.id
_entity.type
_entity.pdbx_description
1 polymer ?
#
loop_
_entity_poly.entity_id
_entity_poly.type
_entity_poly.pdbx_seq_one_letter_code
_entity_poly.pdbx_strand_id
1 'polypeptide(L)'
;MKKLMLVIITAFFFLSSCAVIPHKKEVLKAVSEEYFSVYATRTDLKRLMSFYAEDAQLFDIIYGNHLEGQKQISDFFAWDQGQFKLIDGNRVLTVTQHIVDKDTVVTEGVFNAFEFNGQTMGPWLFIIIQKFDVNNKIIKQTDWINYTPRSQFLGGKNMNQQ
;
A
#
# COMPACT_ATOMS: atom_id res chain seq x y z
N MET A 1 -4.01 -13.38 -58.14
CA MET A 1 -2.91 -13.16 -57.16
C MET A 1 -3.22 -12.06 -56.14
N LYS A 2 -3.57 -10.82 -56.54
CA LYS A 2 -3.88 -9.72 -55.58
C LYS A 2 -5.05 -10.02 -54.61
N LYS A 3 -6.10 -10.72 -55.06
CA LYS A 3 -7.24 -11.13 -54.21
C LYS A 3 -6.89 -12.25 -53.20
N LEU A 4 -5.93 -13.11 -53.52
CA LEU A 4 -5.49 -14.21 -52.63
C LEU A 4 -4.56 -13.67 -51.53
N MET A 5 -3.76 -12.65 -51.83
CA MET A 5 -2.87 -11.98 -50.89
C MET A 5 -3.64 -11.11 -49.88
N LEU A 6 -4.79 -10.53 -50.27
CA LEU A 6 -5.64 -9.74 -49.36
C LEU A 6 -6.29 -10.61 -48.27
N VAL A 7 -6.72 -11.84 -48.59
CA VAL A 7 -7.35 -12.77 -47.64
C VAL A 7 -6.37 -13.27 -46.57
N ILE A 8 -5.10 -13.43 -46.94
CA ILE A 8 -4.05 -13.87 -46.00
C ILE A 8 -3.71 -12.75 -44.99
N ILE A 9 -3.76 -11.49 -45.41
CA ILE A 9 -3.49 -10.34 -44.53
C ILE A 9 -4.64 -10.12 -43.54
N THR A 10 -5.90 -10.32 -43.93
CA THR A 10 -7.03 -10.24 -42.98
C THR A 10 -7.10 -11.41 -42.01
N ALA A 11 -6.65 -12.61 -42.39
CA ALA A 11 -6.65 -13.79 -41.52
C ALA A 11 -5.61 -13.70 -40.37
N PHE A 12 -4.52 -12.96 -40.56
CA PHE A 12 -3.49 -12.78 -39.52
C PHE A 12 -3.90 -11.82 -38.39
N PHE A 13 -4.87 -10.93 -38.62
CA PHE A 13 -5.33 -9.98 -37.60
C PHE A 13 -6.32 -10.57 -36.57
N PHE A 14 -6.85 -11.78 -36.80
CA PHE A 14 -7.79 -12.43 -35.88
C PHE A 14 -7.15 -13.39 -34.86
N LEU A 15 -5.83 -13.60 -34.91
CA LEU A 15 -5.14 -14.56 -34.03
C LEU A 15 -4.42 -13.94 -32.82
N SER A 16 -4.64 -12.65 -32.54
CA SER A 16 -3.87 -11.92 -31.51
C SER A 16 -4.74 -11.19 -30.49
N SER A 17 -5.76 -11.84 -29.93
CA SER A 17 -6.38 -11.31 -28.70
C SER A 17 -7.11 -12.36 -27.86
N CYS A 18 -6.37 -13.36 -27.38
CA CYS A 18 -6.71 -13.96 -26.09
C CYS A 18 -5.99 -13.14 -25.01
N ALA A 19 -6.49 -11.94 -24.70
CA ALA A 19 -6.09 -11.28 -23.47
C ALA A 19 -6.66 -12.09 -22.31
N VAL A 20 -5.81 -12.82 -21.58
CA VAL A 20 -6.19 -13.47 -20.33
C VAL A 20 -6.64 -12.36 -19.40
N ILE A 21 -7.94 -12.28 -19.11
CA ILE A 21 -8.49 -11.32 -18.14
C ILE A 21 -7.89 -11.74 -16.79
N PRO A 22 -6.99 -10.92 -16.19
CA PRO A 22 -6.37 -11.29 -14.94
C PRO A 22 -7.45 -11.40 -13.86
N HIS A 23 -7.35 -12.45 -13.04
CA HIS A 23 -8.28 -12.65 -11.95
C HIS A 23 -8.18 -11.47 -10.97
N LYS A 24 -9.31 -10.94 -10.48
CA LYS A 24 -9.35 -9.76 -9.57
C LYS A 24 -8.37 -9.88 -8.41
N LYS A 25 -8.22 -11.10 -7.86
CA LYS A 25 -7.26 -11.41 -6.80
C LYS A 25 -5.81 -11.06 -7.17
N GLU A 26 -5.37 -11.46 -8.36
CA GLU A 26 -4.01 -11.19 -8.84
C GLU A 26 -3.79 -9.70 -9.10
N VAL A 27 -4.81 -9.02 -9.63
CA VAL A 27 -4.77 -7.56 -9.83
C VAL A 27 -4.62 -6.84 -8.50
N LEU A 28 -5.43 -7.18 -7.48
CA LEU A 28 -5.35 -6.53 -6.17
C LEU A 28 -4.04 -6.84 -5.44
N LYS A 29 -3.52 -8.06 -5.59
CA LYS A 29 -2.20 -8.41 -5.06
C LYS A 29 -1.12 -7.51 -5.67
N ALA A 30 -1.08 -7.39 -6.99
CA ALA A 30 -0.11 -6.55 -7.69
C ALA A 30 -0.24 -5.06 -7.33
N VAL A 31 -1.47 -4.53 -7.26
CA VAL A 31 -1.72 -3.14 -6.84
C VAL A 31 -1.24 -2.89 -5.41
N SER A 32 -1.48 -3.85 -4.50
CA SER A 32 -1.04 -3.73 -3.11
C SER A 32 0.49 -3.80 -2.99
N GLU A 33 1.13 -4.72 -3.70
CA GLU A 33 2.59 -4.82 -3.76
C GLU A 33 3.22 -3.51 -4.25
N GLU A 34 2.63 -2.88 -5.27
CA GLU A 34 3.09 -1.59 -5.77
C GLU A 34 2.89 -0.47 -4.74
N TYR A 35 1.71 -0.39 -4.12
CA TYR A 35 1.42 0.56 -3.04
C TYR A 35 2.48 0.49 -1.92
N PHE A 36 2.76 -0.72 -1.41
CA PHE A 36 3.74 -0.89 -0.34
C PHE A 36 5.18 -0.70 -0.81
N SER A 37 5.48 -0.92 -2.09
CA SER A 37 6.78 -0.59 -2.66
C SER A 37 7.03 0.93 -2.66
N VAL A 38 6.02 1.71 -3.07
CA VAL A 38 6.06 3.18 -3.05
C VAL A 38 6.12 3.70 -1.62
N TYR A 39 5.32 3.14 -0.71
CA TYR A 39 5.35 3.51 0.70
C TYR A 39 6.72 3.22 1.32
N ALA A 40 7.30 2.05 1.04
CA ALA A 40 8.58 1.66 1.60
C ALA A 40 9.71 2.63 1.29
N THR A 41 9.72 3.30 0.14
CA THR A 41 10.79 4.28 -0.16
C THR A 41 10.53 5.65 0.45
N ARG A 42 9.27 6.01 0.71
CA ARG A 42 8.86 7.34 1.21
C ARG A 42 9.35 8.51 0.33
N THR A 43 9.46 8.30 -0.98
CA THR A 43 10.02 9.31 -1.92
C THR A 43 9.01 9.95 -2.86
N ASP A 44 7.82 9.36 -3.04
CA ASP A 44 6.82 9.85 -3.98
C ASP A 44 5.41 9.83 -3.37
N LEU A 45 5.11 10.85 -2.57
CA LEU A 45 3.80 10.98 -1.91
C LEU A 45 2.67 11.10 -2.95
N LYS A 46 2.92 11.76 -4.09
CA LYS A 46 1.92 11.89 -5.15
C LYS A 46 1.56 10.51 -5.71
N ARG A 47 2.56 9.65 -5.95
CA ARG A 47 2.31 8.27 -6.38
C ARG A 47 1.56 7.48 -5.30
N LEU A 48 1.94 7.61 -4.02
CA LEU A 48 1.20 6.96 -2.93
C LEU A 48 -0.27 7.39 -2.91
N MET A 49 -0.53 8.69 -3.01
CA MET A 49 -1.90 9.21 -3.01
C MET A 49 -2.70 8.79 -4.24
N SER A 50 -2.03 8.47 -5.36
CA SER A 50 -2.69 7.95 -6.56
C SER A 50 -3.38 6.60 -6.37
N PHE A 51 -3.07 5.84 -5.31
CA PHE A 51 -3.76 4.57 -5.02
C PHE A 51 -5.12 4.76 -4.34
N TYR A 52 -5.39 5.92 -3.74
CA TYR A 52 -6.63 6.20 -3.02
C TYR A 52 -7.73 6.71 -3.95
N ALA A 53 -8.98 6.39 -3.63
CA ALA A 53 -10.15 7.08 -4.17
C ALA A 53 -10.25 8.50 -3.60
N GLU A 54 -10.98 9.40 -4.26
CA GLU A 54 -11.10 10.79 -3.82
C GLU A 54 -11.74 10.93 -2.42
N ASP A 55 -12.74 10.08 -2.15
CA ASP A 55 -13.54 10.01 -0.93
C ASP A 55 -13.07 8.90 0.04
N ALA A 56 -11.84 8.41 -0.12
CA ALA A 56 -11.31 7.33 0.69
C ALA A 56 -11.26 7.68 2.18
N GLN A 57 -11.40 6.67 3.03
CA GLN A 57 -11.28 6.80 4.49
C GLN A 57 -10.04 6.07 5.02
N LEU A 58 -9.36 6.64 6.00
CA LEU A 58 -8.29 5.98 6.74
C LEU A 58 -8.58 5.99 8.24
N PHE A 59 -8.40 4.84 8.87
CA PHE A 59 -8.53 4.65 10.30
C PHE A 59 -7.20 4.20 10.89
N ASP A 60 -6.58 4.99 11.77
CA ASP A 60 -5.50 4.54 12.63
C ASP A 60 -6.09 4.14 13.97
N ILE A 61 -6.19 2.84 14.20
CA ILE A 61 -6.97 2.33 15.32
C ILE A 61 -6.30 2.62 16.67
N ILE A 62 -4.96 2.60 16.72
CA ILE A 62 -4.26 2.72 17.99
C ILE A 62 -4.17 4.18 18.43
N TYR A 63 -3.96 5.12 17.51
CA TYR A 63 -4.03 6.56 17.83
C TYR A 63 -5.43 7.15 17.77
N GLY A 64 -6.42 6.38 17.29
CA GLY A 64 -7.82 6.82 17.23
C GLY A 64 -8.08 7.87 16.15
N ASN A 65 -7.26 7.93 15.09
CA ASN A 65 -7.47 8.87 13.99
C ASN A 65 -8.51 8.33 13.01
N HIS A 66 -9.36 9.23 12.53
CA HIS A 66 -10.25 9.00 11.39
C HIS A 66 -10.05 10.14 10.40
N LEU A 67 -9.69 9.79 9.17
CA LEU A 67 -9.35 10.73 8.11
C LEU A 67 -10.25 10.50 6.91
N GLU A 68 -10.78 11.59 6.37
CA GLU A 68 -11.69 11.56 5.22
C GLU A 68 -11.11 12.31 4.02
N GLY A 69 -11.05 11.61 2.89
CA GLY A 69 -10.58 12.10 1.61
C GLY A 69 -9.06 12.20 1.49
N GLN A 70 -8.59 12.30 0.25
CA GLN A 70 -7.16 12.30 -0.06
C GLN A 70 -6.37 13.40 0.65
N LYS A 71 -6.98 14.57 0.88
CA LYS A 71 -6.27 15.67 1.56
C LYS A 71 -5.89 15.30 2.99
N GLN A 72 -6.85 14.85 3.81
CA GLN A 72 -6.57 14.51 5.20
C GLN A 72 -5.62 13.30 5.31
N ILE A 73 -5.77 12.32 4.42
CA ILE A 73 -4.88 11.16 4.33
C ILE A 73 -3.45 11.60 3.97
N SER A 74 -3.29 12.47 2.97
CA SER A 74 -1.99 13.02 2.59
C SER A 74 -1.35 13.83 3.72
N ASP A 75 -2.14 14.67 4.39
CA ASP A 75 -1.69 15.47 5.53
C ASP A 75 -1.26 14.58 6.71
N PHE A 76 -1.89 13.42 6.92
CA PHE A 76 -1.49 12.46 7.95
C PHE A 76 -0.17 11.77 7.63
N PHE A 77 0.07 11.42 6.37
CA PHE A 77 1.35 10.85 5.98
C PHE A 77 2.50 11.84 6.20
N ALA A 78 2.28 13.14 5.91
CA ALA A 78 3.20 14.24 6.21
C ALA A 78 4.66 13.94 5.83
N TRP A 79 4.91 13.37 4.65
CA TRP A 79 6.24 12.85 4.27
C TRP A 79 7.34 13.91 4.25
N ASP A 80 6.97 15.16 4.05
CA ASP A 80 7.83 16.34 4.02
C ASP A 80 7.94 17.08 5.37
N GLN A 81 7.23 16.63 6.41
CA GLN A 81 7.28 17.25 7.72
C GLN A 81 8.27 16.55 8.65
N GLY A 82 8.98 17.36 9.44
CA GLY A 82 9.97 16.89 10.40
C GLY A 82 11.28 16.40 9.78
N GLN A 83 12.19 15.94 10.63
CA GLN A 83 13.45 15.34 10.21
C GLN A 83 13.32 13.83 10.25
N PHE A 84 13.09 13.21 9.09
CA PHE A 84 13.03 11.76 8.93
C PHE A 84 14.37 11.21 8.41
N LYS A 85 14.83 10.11 9.00
CA LYS A 85 16.02 9.39 8.53
C LYS A 85 15.87 7.89 8.78
N LEU A 86 16.21 7.07 7.79
CA LEU A 86 16.32 5.62 7.98
C LEU A 86 17.58 5.30 8.80
N ILE A 87 17.43 4.43 9.80
CA ILE A 87 18.56 3.97 10.62
C ILE A 87 19.36 2.91 9.86
N ASP A 88 18.67 2.01 9.16
CA ASP A 88 19.27 0.96 8.35
C ASP A 88 18.48 0.76 7.04
N GLY A 89 19.19 0.37 5.99
CA GLY A 89 18.65 0.10 4.66
C GLY A 89 18.05 1.32 3.95
N ASN A 90 17.20 1.04 2.97
CA ASN A 90 16.54 2.03 2.10
C ASN A 90 15.02 1.90 2.08
N ARG A 91 14.44 1.17 3.06
CA ARG A 91 13.01 0.90 3.14
C ARG A 91 12.49 1.21 4.54
N VAL A 92 11.46 2.05 4.66
CA VAL A 92 10.79 2.34 5.93
C VAL A 92 9.90 1.18 6.40
N LEU A 93 9.52 0.28 5.50
CA LEU A 93 8.74 -0.91 5.85
C LEU A 93 9.11 -2.12 5.00
N THR A 94 8.82 -3.29 5.57
CA THR A 94 8.95 -4.60 4.94
C THR A 94 7.61 -5.33 5.06
N VAL A 95 7.03 -5.71 3.92
CA VAL A 95 5.83 -6.56 3.89
C VAL A 95 6.26 -8.02 4.02
N THR A 96 5.58 -8.76 4.88
CA THR A 96 5.79 -10.21 5.06
C THR A 96 4.72 -11.02 4.36
N GLN A 97 3.49 -10.50 4.28
CA GLN A 97 2.37 -11.23 3.68
C GLN A 97 1.30 -10.30 3.11
N HIS A 98 0.70 -10.73 1.99
CA HIS A 98 -0.59 -10.24 1.51
C HIS A 98 -1.61 -11.39 1.51
N ILE A 99 -2.80 -11.14 2.05
CA ILE A 99 -3.96 -12.02 1.96
C ILE A 99 -5.05 -11.26 1.23
N VAL A 100 -5.47 -11.80 0.08
CA VAL A 100 -6.50 -11.17 -0.77
C VAL A 100 -7.79 -11.97 -0.72
N ASP A 101 -8.88 -11.31 -0.34
CA ASP A 101 -10.24 -11.83 -0.40
C ASP A 101 -11.18 -10.81 -1.05
N LYS A 102 -11.82 -11.20 -2.16
CA LYS A 102 -12.72 -10.35 -2.97
C LYS A 102 -12.11 -8.99 -3.33
N ASP A 103 -12.57 -7.93 -2.66
CA ASP A 103 -12.20 -6.53 -2.84
C ASP A 103 -11.32 -6.02 -1.68
N THR A 104 -10.82 -6.91 -0.84
CA THR A 104 -10.06 -6.58 0.37
C THR A 104 -8.69 -7.24 0.34
N VAL A 105 -7.67 -6.48 0.75
CA VAL A 105 -6.31 -6.98 0.98
C VAL A 105 -5.93 -6.71 2.43
N VAL A 106 -5.53 -7.76 3.13
CA VAL A 106 -4.88 -7.69 4.44
C VAL A 106 -3.39 -7.81 4.22
N THR A 107 -2.62 -6.85 4.71
CA THR A 107 -1.17 -6.82 4.60
C THR A 107 -0.55 -6.84 5.97
N GLU A 108 0.37 -7.78 6.18
CA GLU A 108 1.19 -7.87 7.37
C GLU A 108 2.61 -7.42 7.06
N GLY A 109 3.26 -6.82 8.06
CA GLY A 109 4.65 -6.46 7.93
C GLY A 109 5.20 -5.73 9.14
N VAL A 110 6.33 -5.08 8.91
CA VAL A 110 7.04 -4.30 9.92
C VAL A 110 7.46 -2.97 9.34
N PHE A 111 7.17 -1.87 10.03
CA PHE A 111 7.91 -0.63 9.83
C PHE A 111 9.30 -0.83 10.43
N ASN A 112 10.35 -0.67 9.62
CA ASN A 112 11.73 -0.78 10.07
C ASN A 112 12.06 0.39 11.02
N ALA A 113 13.14 0.29 11.79
CA ALA A 113 13.54 1.37 12.69
C ALA A 113 13.97 2.62 11.90
N PHE A 114 13.54 3.80 12.37
CA PHE A 114 13.86 5.09 11.77
C PHE A 114 14.02 6.17 12.84
N GLU A 115 14.67 7.27 12.50
CA GLU A 115 14.69 8.48 13.32
C GLU A 115 13.64 9.46 12.80
N PHE A 116 12.87 10.05 13.72
CA PHE A 116 11.97 11.15 13.45
C PHE A 116 12.15 12.24 14.50
N ASN A 117 12.52 13.45 14.07
CA ASN A 117 12.79 14.59 14.95
C ASN A 117 13.79 14.25 16.08
N GLY A 118 14.84 13.48 15.75
CA GLY A 118 15.88 13.07 16.70
C GLY A 118 15.50 11.91 17.63
N GLN A 119 14.29 11.37 17.52
CA GLN A 119 13.85 10.20 18.30
C GLN A 119 13.87 8.93 17.45
N THR A 120 14.47 7.86 17.97
CA THR A 120 14.35 6.52 17.37
C THR A 120 12.94 5.98 17.55
N MET A 121 12.34 5.63 16.42
CA MET A 121 11.02 5.04 16.27
C MET A 121 11.17 3.66 15.64
N GLY A 122 10.12 2.84 15.74
CA GLY A 122 10.16 1.48 15.23
C GLY A 122 11.11 0.55 16.01
N PRO A 123 11.27 -0.71 15.53
CA PRO A 123 10.41 -1.30 14.52
C PRO A 123 8.96 -1.44 15.02
N TRP A 124 7.98 -1.42 14.11
CA TRP A 124 6.56 -1.58 14.46
C TRP A 124 5.90 -2.66 13.61
N LEU A 125 5.41 -3.72 14.23
CA LEU A 125 4.54 -4.67 13.55
C LEU A 125 3.26 -3.97 13.12
N PHE A 126 2.80 -4.25 11.91
CA PHE A 126 1.55 -3.72 11.41
C PHE A 126 0.68 -4.80 10.76
N ILE A 127 -0.62 -4.57 10.86
CA ILE A 127 -1.64 -5.12 9.96
C ILE A 127 -2.36 -3.93 9.33
N ILE A 128 -2.33 -3.85 8.00
CA ILE A 128 -3.00 -2.82 7.23
C ILE A 128 -4.04 -3.50 6.35
N ILE A 129 -5.30 -3.11 6.51
CA ILE A 129 -6.43 -3.67 5.78
C ILE A 129 -6.92 -2.63 4.78
N GLN A 130 -6.91 -2.96 3.50
CA GLN A 130 -7.33 -2.08 2.41
C GLN A 130 -8.52 -2.68 1.69
N LYS A 131 -9.60 -1.90 1.57
CA LYS A 131 -10.75 -2.21 0.72
C LYS A 131 -10.68 -1.39 -0.55
N PHE A 132 -10.96 -2.02 -1.68
CA PHE A 132 -10.79 -1.46 -3.01
C PHE A 132 -12.13 -1.32 -3.75
N ASP A 133 -12.24 -0.32 -4.61
CA ASP A 133 -13.36 -0.16 -5.53
C ASP A 133 -13.21 -1.03 -6.80
N VAL A 134 -14.14 -0.84 -7.74
CA VAL A 134 -14.12 -1.49 -9.05
C VAL A 134 -12.91 -1.07 -9.90
N ASN A 135 -12.35 0.12 -9.67
CA ASN A 135 -11.17 0.67 -10.34
C ASN A 135 -9.85 0.29 -9.64
N ASN A 136 -9.90 -0.55 -8.60
CA ASN A 136 -8.76 -0.92 -7.75
C ASN A 136 -8.14 0.27 -6.99
N LYS A 137 -8.95 1.29 -6.65
CA LYS A 137 -8.58 2.37 -5.74
C LYS A 137 -8.95 2.00 -4.32
N ILE A 138 -8.10 2.36 -3.36
CA ILE A 138 -8.37 2.20 -1.93
C ILE A 138 -9.50 3.15 -1.54
N ILE A 139 -10.64 2.60 -1.11
CA ILE A 139 -11.77 3.37 -0.56
C ILE A 139 -11.78 3.38 0.96
N LYS A 140 -11.12 2.39 1.58
CA LYS A 140 -10.95 2.33 3.03
C LYS A 140 -9.62 1.67 3.38
N GLN A 141 -8.86 2.31 4.25
CA GLN A 141 -7.69 1.74 4.89
C GLN A 141 -7.90 1.69 6.41
N THR A 142 -7.49 0.60 7.06
CA THR A 142 -7.53 0.44 8.51
C THR A 142 -6.19 -0.09 8.99
N ASP A 143 -5.52 0.70 9.81
CA ASP A 143 -4.16 0.46 10.27
C ASP A 143 -4.18 0.03 11.73
N TRP A 144 -3.57 -1.13 11.98
CA TRP A 144 -3.29 -1.68 13.30
C TRP A 144 -1.78 -1.75 13.46
N ILE A 145 -1.19 -0.72 14.06
CA ILE A 145 0.26 -0.59 14.19
C ILE A 145 0.64 -0.65 15.67
N ASN A 146 1.51 -1.59 16.02
CA ASN A 146 2.01 -1.73 17.39
C ASN A 146 3.09 -0.68 17.69
N TYR A 147 2.68 0.57 17.87
CA TYR A 147 3.58 1.71 18.06
C TYR A 147 4.47 1.60 19.31
N THR A 148 5.67 2.15 19.20
CA THR A 148 6.66 2.34 20.27
C THR A 148 7.29 3.74 20.15
N PRO A 149 7.78 4.34 21.25
CA PRO A 149 7.94 3.78 22.60
C PRO A 149 6.61 3.53 23.32
N ARG A 150 6.53 2.43 24.08
CA ARG A 150 5.33 2.05 24.82
C ARG A 150 5.05 2.88 26.08
N SER A 151 5.87 3.88 26.39
CA SER A 151 5.65 4.78 27.54
C SER A 151 4.29 5.49 27.48
N GLN A 152 3.63 5.48 26.32
CA GLN A 152 2.29 6.02 26.11
C GLN A 152 1.15 4.97 26.26
N PHE A 153 1.46 3.69 26.51
CA PHE A 153 0.49 2.60 26.64
C PHE A 153 0.62 1.89 28.00
N LEU A 154 -0.51 1.44 28.56
CA LEU A 154 -0.59 0.84 29.91
C LEU A 154 -0.06 -0.61 29.93
N GLY A 155 1.27 -0.80 29.89
CA GLY A 155 1.95 -2.08 30.14
C GLY A 155 2.12 -3.03 28.95
N GLY A 156 2.50 -4.28 29.23
CA GLY A 156 2.72 -5.35 28.25
C GLY A 156 4.12 -5.37 27.60
N LYS A 157 4.62 -6.57 27.24
CA LYS A 157 5.92 -6.75 26.57
C LYS A 157 5.93 -6.15 25.17
N ASN A 158 7.03 -5.51 24.78
CA ASN A 158 7.21 -5.03 23.40
C ASN A 158 7.26 -6.21 22.43
N MET A 159 6.23 -6.35 21.60
CA MET A 159 6.11 -7.45 20.63
C MET A 159 6.85 -7.20 19.32
N ASN A 160 7.47 -6.04 19.13
CA ASN A 160 8.20 -5.69 17.90
C ASN A 160 9.63 -6.24 17.83
N GLN A 161 10.14 -6.84 18.91
CA GLN A 161 11.51 -7.38 19.01
C GLN A 161 11.56 -8.91 18.87
N GLN A 162 10.59 -9.50 18.17
CA GLN A 162 10.56 -10.95 17.94
C GLN A 162 11.58 -11.37 16.90
#